data_AF-A0A2V6WLM8-F1
#
_entry.id   AF-A0A2V6WLM8-F1
#
_cell.length_a   1.000
_cell.length_b   1.000
_cell.length_c   1.000
_cell.angle_alpha   90.00
_cell.angle_beta   90.00
_cell.angle_gamma   90.00
#
_symmetry.space_group_name_H-M   'P 1'
#
loop_
_entity.id
_entity.type
_entity.pdbx_description
1 polymer ?
#
loop_
_entity_poly.entity_id
_entity_poly.type
_entity_poly.pdbx_seq_one_letter_code
_entity_poly.pdbx_strand_id
1 'polypeptide(L)'
;MMRVASLLVAFSLLFSDAPVCAEGAWVVWRTSKGTWEPIRVWATQKECDADLPRYAVPTDRTLLVNAIVFGWICLPDTVDPRGPKRK
;
A
#
# COMPACT_ATOMS: atom_id res chain seq x y z
N MET A 1 -24.60 3.83 -44.95
CA MET A 1 -24.38 3.08 -43.69
C MET A 1 -23.01 3.38 -43.05
N MET A 2 -22.47 4.61 -43.15
CA MET A 2 -21.10 4.92 -42.71
C MET A 2 -21.04 6.02 -41.63
N ARG A 3 -22.19 6.46 -41.10
CA ARG A 3 -22.23 7.45 -40.01
C ARG A 3 -22.29 6.81 -38.63
N VAL A 4 -23.00 5.68 -38.51
CA VAL A 4 -23.20 4.96 -37.24
C VAL A 4 -21.93 4.23 -36.79
N ALA A 5 -21.20 3.59 -37.73
CA ALA A 5 -19.97 2.88 -37.42
C ALA A 5 -18.85 3.82 -36.92
N SER A 6 -18.70 5.00 -37.53
CA SER A 6 -17.71 5.99 -37.09
C SER A 6 -18.04 6.61 -35.74
N LEU A 7 -19.33 6.81 -35.44
CA LEU A 7 -19.76 7.30 -34.13
C LEU A 7 -19.43 6.29 -33.03
N LEU A 8 -19.63 4.99 -33.27
CA LEU A 8 -19.30 3.94 -32.30
C LEU A 8 -17.79 3.86 -32.02
N VAL A 9 -16.94 3.97 -33.04
CA VAL A 9 -15.47 3.98 -32.86
C VAL A 9 -15.01 5.21 -32.06
N ALA A 10 -15.55 6.38 -32.36
CA ALA A 10 -15.25 7.61 -31.63
C ALA A 10 -15.75 7.53 -30.16
N PHE A 11 -16.92 6.93 -29.93
CA PHE A 11 -17.48 6.73 -28.59
C PHE A 11 -16.65 5.76 -27.74
N SER A 12 -16.14 4.69 -28.35
CA SER A 12 -15.26 3.72 -27.67
C SER A 12 -13.91 4.33 -27.24
N LEU A 13 -13.39 5.29 -28.00
CA LEU A 13 -12.16 6.01 -27.64
C LEU A 13 -12.38 7.04 -26.52
N LEU A 14 -13.59 7.59 -26.41
CA LEU A 14 -13.96 8.55 -25.36
C LEU A 14 -14.26 7.89 -24.01
N PHE A 15 -14.63 6.61 -24.00
CA PHE A 15 -14.90 5.81 -22.78
C PHE A 15 -13.68 5.01 -22.28
N SER A 16 -12.47 5.40 -22.70
CA SER A 16 -11.21 4.80 -22.22
C SER A 16 -10.54 5.64 -21.13
N ASP A 17 -11.34 6.22 -20.22
CA ASP A 17 -10.85 6.67 -18.92
C ASP A 17 -11.52 5.80 -17.85
N ALA A 18 -11.36 4.48 -17.98
CA ALA A 18 -11.29 3.71 -16.75
C ALA A 18 -9.99 4.20 -16.10
N PRO A 19 -10.03 4.85 -14.93
CA PRO A 19 -8.81 5.00 -14.18
C PRO A 19 -8.30 3.58 -14.01
N VAL A 20 -7.20 3.22 -14.67
CA VAL A 20 -6.45 2.03 -14.31
C VAL A 20 -5.75 2.32 -12.97
N CYS A 21 -6.53 2.73 -11.98
CA CYS A 21 -6.20 2.65 -10.58
C CYS A 21 -6.36 1.19 -10.18
N ALA A 22 -5.58 0.31 -10.81
CA ALA A 22 -5.03 -0.81 -10.07
C ALA A 22 -3.93 -0.24 -9.17
N GLU A 23 -4.29 0.73 -8.32
CA GLU A 23 -3.55 0.90 -7.07
C GLU A 23 -3.89 -0.39 -6.32
N GLY A 24 -3.02 -1.39 -6.43
CA GLY A 24 -3.15 -2.64 -5.69
C GLY A 24 -3.33 -2.34 -4.20
N ALA A 25 -3.85 -3.30 -3.45
CA ALA A 25 -4.08 -3.07 -2.03
C ALA A 25 -2.74 -2.79 -1.31
N TRP A 26 -2.74 -1.90 -0.33
CA TRP A 26 -1.54 -1.50 0.41
C TRP A 26 -1.61 -2.02 1.84
N VAL A 27 -0.55 -2.63 2.34
CA VAL A 27 -0.53 -3.31 3.63
C VAL A 27 0.42 -2.58 4.57
N VAL A 28 -0.09 -2.24 5.75
CA VAL A 28 0.74 -1.81 6.88
C VAL A 28 1.36 -3.06 7.51
N TRP A 29 2.69 -3.11 7.51
CA TRP A 29 3.47 -4.16 8.15
C TRP A 29 4.12 -3.63 9.42
N ARG A 30 4.25 -4.52 10.40
CA ARG A 30 4.95 -4.26 11.66
C ARG A 30 5.99 -5.34 11.92
N THR A 31 7.17 -4.98 12.44
CA THR A 31 8.08 -6.00 12.98
C THR A 31 7.60 -6.42 14.36
N SER A 32 7.62 -7.73 14.63
CA SER A 32 7.30 -8.30 15.93
C SER A 32 8.24 -9.48 16.14
N LYS A 33 9.08 -9.41 17.20
CA LYS A 33 10.09 -10.44 17.52
C LYS A 33 10.97 -10.86 16.32
N GLY A 34 11.35 -9.90 15.48
CA GLY A 34 12.20 -10.13 14.30
C GLY A 34 11.47 -10.66 13.05
N THR A 35 10.14 -10.75 13.06
CA THR A 35 9.32 -11.15 11.90
C THR A 35 8.38 -10.02 11.50
N TRP A 36 8.03 -9.93 10.22
CA TRP A 36 7.00 -9.00 9.73
C TRP A 36 5.60 -9.61 9.84
N GLU A 37 4.67 -8.88 10.45
CA GLU A 37 3.25 -9.21 10.54
C GLU A 37 2.41 -8.15 9.81
N PRO A 38 1.42 -8.56 8.99
CA PRO A 38 0.49 -7.62 8.37
C PRO A 38 -0.52 -7.14 9.43
N ILE A 39 -0.78 -5.84 9.46
CA ILE A 39 -1.66 -5.20 10.46
C ILE A 39 -3.00 -4.81 9.83
N ARG A 40 -2.98 -4.07 8.72
CA ARG A 40 -4.17 -3.60 8.00
C ARG A 40 -3.89 -3.41 6.51
N VAL A 41 -4.98 -3.32 5.74
CA VAL A 41 -4.98 -3.15 4.29
C VAL A 41 -5.76 -1.89 3.91
N TRP A 42 -5.27 -1.16 2.93
CA TRP A 42 -5.80 0.10 2.43
C TRP A 42 -5.94 0.06 0.91
N ALA A 43 -6.86 0.85 0.36
CA ALA A 43 -7.06 0.95 -1.09
C ALA A 43 -5.98 1.82 -1.75
N THR A 44 -5.39 2.76 -1.02
CA THR A 44 -4.40 3.70 -1.57
C THR A 44 -3.13 3.74 -0.72
N GLN A 45 -1.99 4.05 -1.36
CA GLN A 45 -0.71 4.21 -0.67
C GLN A 45 -0.80 5.30 0.39
N LYS A 46 -1.46 6.42 0.04
CA LYS A 46 -1.58 7.60 0.88
C LYS A 46 -2.28 7.30 2.22
N GLU A 47 -3.33 6.49 2.20
CA GLU A 47 -4.04 6.09 3.41
C GLU A 47 -3.18 5.16 4.27
N CYS A 48 -2.47 4.23 3.64
CA CYS A 48 -1.56 3.31 4.32
C CYS A 48 -0.38 4.03 4.99
N ASP A 49 0.22 5.01 4.31
CA ASP A 49 1.28 5.86 4.89
C ASP A 49 0.74 6.73 6.05
N ALA A 50 -0.48 7.23 5.93
CA ALA A 50 -1.12 8.01 6.99
C ALA A 50 -1.45 7.17 8.24
N ASP A 51 -1.58 5.85 8.08
CA ASP A 51 -1.85 4.89 9.14
C ASP A 51 -0.59 4.41 9.88
N LEU A 52 0.60 4.75 9.38
CA LEU A 52 1.83 4.46 10.09
C LEU A 52 1.84 5.19 11.44
N PRO A 53 2.18 4.49 12.53
CA PRO A 53 2.23 5.12 13.85
C PRO A 53 3.25 6.24 13.85
N ARG A 54 2.79 7.43 14.21
CA ARG A 54 3.64 8.57 14.51
C ARG A 54 4.32 8.34 15.86
N TYR A 55 5.36 7.50 15.91
CA TYR A 55 6.19 7.47 17.10
C TYR A 55 7.01 8.75 17.14
N ALA A 56 6.67 9.64 18.07
CA ALA A 56 7.61 10.65 18.52
C ALA A 56 8.71 9.91 19.26
N VAL A 57 9.90 9.78 18.66
CA VAL A 57 11.10 9.48 19.44
C VAL A 57 11.27 10.66 20.40
N PRO A 58 11.24 10.44 21.73
CA PRO A 58 11.43 11.51 22.69
C PRO A 58 12.73 12.27 22.37
N THR A 59 12.69 13.60 22.36
CA THR A 59 13.83 14.45 21.95
C THR A 59 15.06 14.23 22.83
N ASP A 60 14.85 13.80 24.08
CA ASP A 60 15.86 13.40 25.06
C ASP A 60 16.45 12.00 24.79
N ARG A 61 16.05 11.33 23.70
CA ARG A 61 16.54 10.01 23.26
C ARG A 61 16.38 8.91 24.30
N THR A 62 15.49 9.08 25.28
CA THR A 62 15.19 8.05 26.28
C THR A 62 14.23 7.02 25.67
N LEU A 63 14.74 6.24 24.71
CA LEU A 63 14.11 4.96 24.40
C LEU A 63 14.28 4.09 25.64
N LEU A 64 13.18 3.83 26.35
CA LEU A 64 13.19 2.85 27.42
C LEU A 64 13.79 1.56 26.85
N VAL A 65 14.72 0.92 27.55
CA VAL A 65 15.35 -0.35 27.09
C VAL A 65 14.29 -1.43 26.79
N ASN A 66 13.08 -1.28 27.34
CA ASN A 66 11.92 -2.15 27.11
C ASN A 66 10.94 -1.62 26.05
N ALA A 67 11.15 -0.42 25.51
CA ALA A 67 10.42 0.07 24.36
C ALA A 67 10.92 -0.68 23.12
N ILE A 68 10.26 -1.79 22.82
CA ILE A 68 10.46 -2.50 21.57
C ILE A 68 10.03 -1.54 20.45
N VAL A 69 10.99 -0.90 19.80
CA VAL A 69 10.72 -0.08 18.61
C VAL A 69 10.40 -1.05 17.48
N PHE A 70 9.11 -1.28 17.27
CA PHE A 70 8.65 -2.02 16.11
C PHE A 70 8.94 -1.17 14.87
N GLY A 71 9.50 -1.78 13.83
CA GLY A 71 9.58 -1.17 12.50
C GLY A 71 8.20 -1.22 11.86
N TRP A 72 7.78 -0.12 11.23
CA TRP A 72 6.52 -0.05 10.50
C TRP A 72 6.80 0.40 9.07
N ILE A 73 6.13 -0.24 8.12
CA ILE A 73 6.28 0.10 6.70
C ILE A 73 4.97 -0.15 5.98
N CYS A 74 4.69 0.70 5.00
CA CYS A 74 3.63 0.47 4.03
C CYS A 74 4.23 -0.18 2.78
N LEU A 75 3.65 -1.30 2.32
CA LEU A 75 4.06 -1.99 1.10
C LEU A 75 2.84 -2.39 0.27
N PRO A 76 2.94 -2.48 -1.05
CA PRO A 76 1.91 -3.13 -1.86
C PRO A 76 1.67 -4.57 -1.38
N ASP A 77 0.45 -5.07 -1.50
CA ASP A 77 0.03 -6.43 -1.14
C ASP A 77 0.79 -7.53 -1.89
N THR A 78 1.32 -7.19 -3.06
CA THR A 78 2.19 -8.05 -3.87
C THR A 78 3.62 -8.22 -3.29
N VAL A 79 4.02 -7.41 -2.31
CA VAL A 79 5.35 -7.45 -1.69
C VAL A 79 5.26 -8.05 -0.29
N ASP A 80 5.85 -9.24 -0.11
CA ASP A 80 6.00 -9.88 1.21
C ASP A 80 7.40 -9.57 1.79
N PRO A 81 7.49 -8.74 2.85
CA PRO A 81 8.78 -8.35 3.44
C PRO A 81 9.45 -9.48 4.23
N ARG A 82 8.79 -10.64 4.40
CA ARG A 82 9.41 -11.85 4.99
C ARG A 82 10.35 -12.57 4.01
N GLY A 83 10.37 -12.14 2.75
CA GLY A 83 11.14 -12.77 1.69
C GLY A 83 10.45 -14.02 1.11
N PRO A 84 11.11 -14.73 0.18
CA PRO A 84 10.54 -15.90 -0.45
C PRO A 84 10.30 -17.03 0.57
N LYS A 85 9.10 -17.63 0.53
CA LYS A 85 8.79 -18.82 1.33
C LYS A 85 9.70 -19.96 0.89
N ARG A 86 10.47 -20.54 1.84
CA ARG A 86 11.24 -21.76 1.57
C ARG A 86 10.27 -22.91 1.31
N LYS A 87 10.58 -23.75 0.31
CA LYS A 87 9.84 -24.98 -0.01
C LYS A 87 10.27 -26.12 0.88
#